data_AF-A0AA41YLU3-F1
#
_entry.id   AF-A0AA41YLU3-F1
#
_cell.length_a   1.000
_cell.length_b   1.000
_cell.length_c   1.000
_cell.angle_alpha   90.00
_cell.angle_beta   90.00
_cell.angle_gamma   90.00
#
_symmetry.space_group_name_H-M   'P 1'
#
loop_
_entity.id
_entity.type
_entity.pdbx_description
1 polymer ?
#
loop_
_entity_poly.entity_id
_entity_poly.type
_entity_poly.pdbx_seq_one_letter_code
_entity_poly.pdbx_strand_id
1 'polypeptide(L)'
;MSERGPAANVLHGVVRLALFRSDGFAAFGATPLAFLNSLAPLLAFPLVGGAMLLLSGSLRAAAADLLASIVALLAPAVFSHTLAALWKREALWLRYAVAFNWCQAAITLATVLLVALVGTITMGRPEGLQTVLGSVVALLCYWLVLCWFMARRGLQISGPKAVLFVLVMNFGTAVLVVGPRVLLATLR
;
A
#
# COMPACT_ATOMS: atom_id res chain seq x y z
N MET A 1 14.60 -27.54 1.54
CA MET A 1 14.36 -26.09 1.69
C MET A 1 15.32 -25.40 0.73
N SER A 2 14.81 -24.73 -0.31
CA SER A 2 15.66 -24.10 -1.33
C SER A 2 16.26 -22.81 -0.78
N GLU A 3 17.60 -22.74 -0.74
CA GLU A 3 18.37 -21.55 -0.37
C GLU A 3 18.21 -20.46 -1.43
N ARG A 4 17.09 -19.74 -1.39
CA ARG A 4 16.93 -18.49 -2.13
C ARG A 4 17.49 -17.36 -1.29
N GLY A 5 18.28 -16.47 -1.90
CA GLY A 5 18.72 -15.25 -1.24
C GLY A 5 17.52 -14.43 -0.72
N PRO A 6 17.71 -13.57 0.30
CA PRO A 6 16.61 -12.88 1.00
C PRO A 6 15.61 -12.17 0.06
N ALA A 7 16.10 -11.51 -0.99
CA ALA A 7 15.27 -10.82 -1.98
C ALA A 7 14.44 -11.77 -2.87
N ALA A 8 15.04 -12.89 -3.29
CA ALA A 8 14.34 -13.90 -4.09
C ALA A 8 13.23 -14.62 -3.30
N ASN A 9 13.36 -14.68 -1.97
CA ASN A 9 12.32 -15.20 -1.10
C ASN A 9 11.14 -14.21 -0.99
N VAL A 10 11.41 -12.91 -0.81
CA VAL A 10 10.39 -11.85 -0.74
C VAL A 10 9.56 -11.78 -2.03
N LEU A 11 10.20 -11.75 -3.20
CA LEU A 11 9.50 -11.70 -4.49
C LEU A 11 8.60 -12.93 -4.68
N HIS A 12 9.09 -14.11 -4.31
CA HIS A 12 8.27 -15.32 -4.33
C HIS A 12 7.05 -15.21 -3.40
N GLY A 13 7.23 -14.64 -2.20
CA GLY A 13 6.12 -14.34 -1.27
C GLY A 13 5.07 -13.42 -1.89
N VAL A 14 5.52 -12.32 -2.51
CA VAL A 14 4.64 -11.36 -3.19
C VAL A 14 3.85 -12.04 -4.31
N VAL A 15 4.50 -12.83 -5.18
CA VAL A 15 3.82 -13.54 -6.27
C VAL A 15 2.80 -14.55 -5.73
N ARG A 16 3.13 -15.32 -4.69
CA ARG A 16 2.19 -16.26 -4.08
C ARG A 16 0.96 -15.54 -3.51
N LEU A 17 1.16 -14.43 -2.80
CA LEU A 17 0.06 -13.64 -2.24
C LEU A 17 -0.78 -12.98 -3.33
N ALA A 18 -0.17 -12.45 -4.38
CA ALA A 18 -0.86 -11.88 -5.53
C ALA A 18 -1.77 -12.90 -6.23
N LEU A 19 -1.40 -14.19 -6.20
CA LEU A 19 -2.20 -15.31 -6.68
C LEU A 19 -3.18 -15.87 -5.63
N PHE A 20 -3.45 -15.13 -4.55
CA PHE A 20 -4.34 -15.53 -3.46
C PHE A 20 -3.91 -16.84 -2.77
N ARG A 21 -2.60 -17.14 -2.70
CA ARG A 21 -2.05 -18.31 -2.02
C ARG A 21 -1.43 -17.92 -0.67
N SER A 22 -2.02 -18.39 0.42
CA SER A 22 -1.70 -17.95 1.78
C SER A 22 -0.34 -18.45 2.30
N ASP A 23 0.22 -19.50 1.70
CA ASP A 23 1.56 -19.95 2.03
C ASP A 23 2.65 -18.92 1.68
N GLY A 24 2.33 -17.93 0.83
CA GLY A 24 3.21 -16.79 0.55
C GLY A 24 3.64 -16.01 1.81
N PHE A 25 2.84 -16.02 2.87
CA PHE A 25 3.21 -15.40 4.16
C PHE A 25 4.47 -16.03 4.79
N ALA A 26 4.80 -17.28 4.45
CA ALA A 26 5.99 -17.97 4.96
C ALA A 26 7.30 -17.29 4.55
N ALA A 27 7.29 -16.56 3.42
CA ALA A 27 8.47 -15.88 2.89
C ALA A 27 8.85 -14.59 3.62
N PHE A 28 7.98 -14.07 4.50
CA PHE A 28 8.17 -12.80 5.18
C PHE A 28 8.58 -13.00 6.64
N GLY A 29 9.61 -12.26 7.07
CA GLY A 29 10.05 -12.23 8.46
C GLY A 29 9.03 -11.56 9.37
N ALA A 30 8.93 -12.03 10.62
CA ALA A 30 8.09 -11.45 11.66
C ALA A 30 8.93 -10.67 12.69
N THR A 31 9.88 -9.86 12.22
CA THR A 31 10.76 -9.04 13.09
C THR A 31 10.60 -7.55 12.82
N PRO A 32 10.79 -6.67 13.83
CA PRO A 32 10.76 -5.22 13.63
C PRO A 32 11.68 -4.73 12.51
N LEU A 33 12.87 -5.34 12.39
CA LEU A 33 13.80 -5.03 11.30
C LEU A 33 13.22 -5.36 9.92
N ALA A 34 12.54 -6.50 9.77
CA ALA A 34 11.87 -6.84 8.50
C ALA A 34 10.75 -5.85 8.16
N PHE A 35 10.05 -5.31 9.17
CA PHE A 35 9.03 -4.28 9.01
C PHE A 35 9.63 -2.95 8.55
N LEU A 36 10.72 -2.49 9.17
CA LEU A 36 11.42 -1.28 8.73
C LEU A 36 11.96 -1.44 7.30
N ASN A 37 12.53 -2.60 6.98
CA ASN A 37 13.03 -2.90 5.64
C ASN A 37 11.91 -2.92 4.58
N SER A 38 10.69 -3.36 4.92
CA SER A 38 9.57 -3.36 3.98
C SER A 38 8.99 -1.96 3.74
N LEU A 39 9.25 -0.99 4.62
CA LEU A 39 8.88 0.41 4.42
C LEU A 39 9.81 1.15 3.45
N ALA A 40 11.06 0.73 3.32
CA ALA A 40 12.06 1.38 2.45
C ALA A 40 11.57 1.63 1.00
N PRO A 41 11.03 0.64 0.26
CA PRO A 41 10.54 0.89 -1.10
C PRO A 41 9.35 1.86 -1.14
N LEU A 42 8.53 1.90 -0.09
CA LEU A 42 7.38 2.80 -0.01
C LEU A 42 7.80 4.23 0.33
N LEU A 43 8.84 4.42 1.13
CA LEU A 43 9.42 5.73 1.46
C LEU A 43 10.16 6.37 0.29
N ALA A 44 10.70 5.57 -0.63
CA ALA A 44 11.43 6.08 -1.79
C ALA A 44 10.57 7.05 -2.63
N PHE A 45 9.30 6.74 -2.87
CA PHE A 45 8.43 7.57 -3.71
C PHE A 45 8.16 8.97 -3.11
N PRO A 46 7.69 9.10 -1.84
CA PRO A 46 7.53 10.41 -1.21
C PRO A 46 8.82 11.22 -1.11
N LEU A 47 9.96 10.57 -0.85
CA LEU A 47 11.24 11.26 -0.74
C LEU A 47 11.66 11.88 -2.07
N VAL A 48 11.53 11.13 -3.18
CA VAL A 48 11.80 11.66 -4.52
C VAL A 48 10.83 12.78 -4.87
N GLY A 49 9.52 12.59 -4.64
CA GLY A 49 8.51 13.62 -4.91
C GLY A 49 8.73 14.91 -4.10
N GLY A 50 9.05 14.78 -2.81
CA GLY A 50 9.40 15.90 -1.94
C GLY A 50 10.66 16.63 -2.41
N ALA A 51 11.71 15.90 -2.80
CA ALA A 51 12.92 16.49 -3.36
C ALA A 51 12.64 17.28 -4.64
N MET A 52 11.78 16.79 -5.54
CA MET A 52 11.39 17.53 -6.74
C MET A 52 10.60 18.81 -6.42
N LEU A 53 9.72 18.80 -5.42
CA LEU A 53 8.99 19.99 -4.97
C LEU A 53 9.90 21.01 -4.26
N LEU A 54 10.95 20.55 -3.58
CA LEU A 54 11.96 21.46 -3.03
C LEU A 54 12.69 22.20 -4.15
N LEU A 55 13.04 21.49 -5.23
CA LEU A 55 13.69 22.08 -6.41
C LEU A 55 12.79 23.08 -7.15
N SER A 56 11.47 22.99 -7.03
CA SER A 56 10.53 23.97 -7.61
C SER A 56 10.31 25.22 -6.75
N GLY A 57 11.01 25.34 -5.60
CA GLY A 57 11.07 26.57 -4.79
C GLY A 57 10.03 26.68 -3.67
N SER A 58 9.25 25.62 -3.40
CA SER A 58 8.19 25.66 -2.37
C SER A 58 8.49 24.75 -1.19
N LEU A 59 9.40 25.19 -0.29
CA LEU A 59 9.77 24.44 0.92
C LEU A 59 8.55 24.07 1.78
N ARG A 60 7.61 25.00 1.96
CA ARG A 60 6.42 24.76 2.79
C ARG A 60 5.49 23.72 2.18
N ALA A 61 5.27 23.74 0.86
CA ALA A 61 4.44 22.74 0.21
C ALA A 61 5.13 21.37 0.19
N ALA A 62 6.43 21.33 -0.11
CA ALA A 62 7.22 20.12 -0.10
C ALA A 62 7.22 19.44 1.28
N ALA A 63 7.40 20.22 2.36
CA ALA A 63 7.35 19.70 3.72
C ALA A 63 5.96 19.18 4.10
N ALA A 64 4.90 19.90 3.72
CA ALA A 64 3.52 19.49 3.99
C ALA A 64 3.17 18.19 3.24
N ASP A 65 3.54 18.07 1.97
CA ASP A 65 3.26 16.89 1.16
C ASP A 65 4.10 15.67 1.59
N LEU A 66 5.36 15.89 1.99
CA LEU A 66 6.19 14.84 2.56
C LEU A 66 5.60 14.31 3.87
N LEU A 67 5.20 15.20 4.78
CA LEU A 67 4.56 14.82 6.04
C LEU A 67 3.24 14.08 5.78
N ALA A 68 2.40 14.59 4.88
CA ALA A 68 1.15 13.93 4.52
C ALA A 68 1.40 12.52 3.94
N SER A 69 2.46 12.35 3.15
CA SER A 69 2.85 11.05 2.59
C SER A 69 3.37 10.08 3.65
N ILE A 70 4.15 10.56 4.61
CA ILE A 70 4.60 9.75 5.75
C ILE A 70 3.40 9.29 6.60
N VAL A 71 2.44 10.19 6.86
CA VAL A 71 1.19 9.84 7.55
C VAL A 71 0.41 8.81 6.75
N ALA A 72 0.25 9.01 5.45
CA ALA A 72 -0.44 8.06 4.56
C ALA A 72 0.23 6.69 4.56
N LEU A 73 1.56 6.65 4.66
CA LEU A 73 2.34 5.42 4.71
C LEU A 73 2.20 4.68 6.04
N LEU A 74 2.25 5.40 7.16
CA LEU A 74 2.23 4.80 8.50
C LEU A 74 0.81 4.47 8.98
N ALA A 75 -0.21 5.20 8.52
CA ALA A 75 -1.61 5.01 8.92
C ALA A 75 -2.08 3.55 8.74
N PRO A 76 -1.85 2.87 7.60
CA PRO A 76 -2.09 1.45 7.43
C PRO A 76 -1.51 0.56 8.54
N ALA A 77 -0.26 0.80 8.93
CA ALA A 77 0.41 0.03 9.97
C ALA A 77 -0.23 0.25 11.35
N VAL A 78 -0.57 1.51 11.68
CA VAL A 78 -1.23 1.86 12.94
C VAL A 78 -2.63 1.26 13.01
N PHE A 79 -3.46 1.46 11.99
CA PHE A 79 -4.82 0.90 11.96
C PHE A 79 -4.81 -0.62 12.00
N SER A 80 -3.95 -1.26 11.21
CA SER A 80 -3.85 -2.72 11.20
C SER A 80 -3.38 -3.29 12.54
N HIS A 81 -2.47 -2.61 13.24
CA HIS A 81 -2.02 -3.02 14.57
C HIS A 81 -3.17 -2.91 15.58
N THR A 82 -3.86 -1.77 15.62
CA THR A 82 -4.98 -1.54 16.55
C THR A 82 -6.12 -2.55 16.34
N LEU A 83 -6.43 -2.89 15.09
CA LEU A 83 -7.45 -3.91 14.79
C LEU A 83 -6.97 -5.32 15.13
N ALA A 84 -5.69 -5.64 14.90
CA ALA A 84 -5.11 -6.91 15.31
C ALA A 84 -5.14 -7.05 16.85
N ALA A 85 -4.84 -5.98 17.58
CA ALA A 85 -4.95 -5.90 19.04
C ALA A 85 -6.38 -6.15 19.52
N LEU A 86 -7.34 -5.44 18.95
CA LEU A 86 -8.77 -5.58 19.25
C LEU A 86 -9.26 -7.03 19.08
N TRP A 87 -8.70 -7.77 18.12
CA TRP A 87 -9.06 -9.17 17.86
C TRP A 87 -8.11 -10.20 18.46
N LYS A 88 -7.14 -9.80 19.29
CA LYS A 88 -6.13 -10.66 19.92
C LYS A 88 -5.29 -11.44 18.90
N ARG A 89 -4.91 -10.80 17.80
CA ARG A 89 -4.11 -11.34 16.68
C ARG A 89 -2.78 -10.60 16.47
N GLU A 90 -2.30 -9.86 17.47
CA GLU A 90 -1.06 -9.08 17.41
C GLU A 90 0.17 -9.92 17.04
N ALA A 91 0.25 -11.16 17.54
CA ALA A 91 1.35 -12.07 17.21
C ALA A 91 1.50 -12.36 15.71
N LEU A 92 0.41 -12.21 14.93
CA LEU A 92 0.40 -12.38 13.48
C LEU A 92 0.61 -11.07 12.72
N TRP A 93 0.42 -9.93 13.40
CA TRP A 93 0.42 -8.61 12.78
C TRP A 93 1.72 -8.30 12.07
N LEU A 94 2.86 -8.60 12.70
CA LEU A 94 4.15 -8.14 12.18
C LEU A 94 4.48 -8.80 10.83
N ARG A 95 4.24 -10.10 10.70
CA ARG A 95 4.36 -10.82 9.42
C ARG A 95 3.36 -10.30 8.38
N TYR A 96 2.12 -10.07 8.81
CA TYR A 96 1.08 -9.49 7.95
C TYR A 96 1.52 -8.12 7.41
N ALA A 97 2.00 -7.23 8.27
CA ALA A 97 2.41 -5.87 7.92
C ALA A 97 3.62 -5.87 6.98
N VAL A 98 4.61 -6.74 7.22
CA VAL A 98 5.75 -6.92 6.31
C VAL A 98 5.28 -7.35 4.92
N ALA A 99 4.43 -8.38 4.86
CA ALA A 99 3.88 -8.87 3.59
C ALA A 99 3.03 -7.80 2.88
N PHE A 100 2.20 -7.09 3.64
CA PHE A 100 1.35 -6.01 3.13
C PHE A 100 2.18 -4.90 2.50
N ASN A 101 3.22 -4.41 3.17
CA ASN A 101 4.09 -3.36 2.65
C ASN A 101 4.79 -3.78 1.34
N TRP A 102 5.28 -5.02 1.26
CA TRP A 102 5.89 -5.53 0.02
C TRP A 102 4.89 -5.68 -1.12
N CYS A 103 3.69 -6.20 -0.85
CA CYS A 103 2.63 -6.28 -1.84
C CYS A 103 2.15 -4.89 -2.28
N GLN A 104 2.07 -3.92 -1.36
CA GLN A 104 1.73 -2.54 -1.66
C GLN A 104 2.79 -1.93 -2.58
N ALA A 105 4.08 -2.09 -2.27
CA ALA A 105 5.16 -1.57 -3.11
C ALA A 105 5.11 -2.19 -4.52
N ALA A 106 4.89 -3.50 -4.62
CA ALA A 106 4.75 -4.20 -5.88
C ALA A 106 3.54 -3.71 -6.70
N ILE A 107 2.39 -3.49 -6.06
CA ILE A 107 1.20 -2.97 -6.73
C ILE A 107 1.39 -1.51 -7.13
N THR A 108 1.98 -0.65 -6.30
CA THR A 108 2.31 0.72 -6.69
C THR A 108 3.20 0.75 -7.93
N LEU A 109 4.24 -0.08 -7.98
CA LEU A 109 5.09 -0.21 -9.15
C LEU A 109 4.31 -0.71 -10.37
N ALA A 110 3.49 -1.75 -10.21
CA ALA A 110 2.64 -2.28 -11.28
C ALA A 110 1.66 -1.23 -11.82
N THR A 111 1.06 -0.40 -10.94
CA THR A 111 0.19 0.72 -11.33
C THR A 111 0.93 1.72 -12.21
N VAL A 112 2.12 2.16 -11.79
CA VAL A 112 2.92 3.14 -12.53
C VAL A 112 3.29 2.58 -13.92
N LEU A 113 3.75 1.34 -13.98
CA LEU A 113 4.10 0.68 -15.24
C LEU A 113 2.89 0.49 -16.15
N LEU A 114 1.74 0.10 -15.59
CA LEU A 114 0.50 -0.10 -16.34
C LEU A 114 -0.02 1.22 -16.92
N VAL A 115 -0.05 2.29 -16.12
CA VAL A 115 -0.48 3.62 -16.57
C VAL A 115 0.44 4.14 -17.67
N ALA A 116 1.76 4.00 -17.51
CA ALA A 116 2.72 4.38 -18.54
C ALA A 116 2.51 3.57 -19.83
N LEU A 117 2.41 2.24 -19.74
CA LEU A 117 2.23 1.37 -20.89
C LEU A 117 0.91 1.66 -21.62
N VAL A 118 -0.22 1.65 -20.91
CA VAL A 118 -1.53 1.92 -21.52
C VAL A 118 -1.56 3.34 -22.10
N GLY A 119 -1.04 4.33 -21.37
CA GLY A 119 -0.96 5.71 -21.84
C GLY A 119 -0.17 5.87 -23.14
N THR A 120 0.95 5.15 -23.28
CA THR A 120 1.74 5.17 -24.54
C THR A 120 0.99 4.50 -25.70
N ILE A 121 0.31 3.37 -25.46
CA ILE A 121 -0.44 2.63 -26.50
C ILE A 121 -1.69 3.37 -26.96
N THR A 122 -2.32 4.15 -26.07
CA THR A 122 -3.55 4.88 -26.35
C THR A 122 -3.34 6.35 -26.67
N MET A 123 -2.08 6.80 -26.74
CA MET A 123 -1.74 8.18 -27.08
C MET A 123 -2.31 8.55 -28.46
N GLY A 124 -3.07 9.64 -28.51
CA GLY A 124 -3.73 10.11 -29.74
C GLY A 124 -5.05 9.40 -30.09
N ARG A 125 -5.52 8.45 -29.27
CA ARG A 125 -6.84 7.81 -29.43
C ARG A 125 -7.93 8.56 -28.64
N PRO A 126 -9.14 8.74 -29.19
CA PRO A 126 -10.27 9.38 -28.50
C PRO A 126 -10.62 8.72 -27.15
N GLU A 127 -10.53 7.40 -27.10
CA GLU A 127 -10.87 6.56 -25.94
C GLU A 127 -9.72 6.39 -24.94
N GLY A 128 -8.54 6.96 -25.19
CA GLY A 128 -7.34 6.63 -24.43
C GLY A 128 -7.43 6.94 -22.92
N LEU A 129 -8.06 8.05 -22.55
CA LEU A 129 -8.31 8.40 -21.14
C LEU A 129 -9.22 7.37 -20.46
N GLN A 130 -10.28 6.92 -21.14
CA GLN A 130 -11.21 5.93 -20.59
C GLN A 130 -10.52 4.59 -20.38
N THR A 131 -9.65 4.18 -21.30
CA THR A 131 -8.86 2.94 -21.16
C THR A 131 -7.88 3.02 -19.97
N VAL A 132 -7.19 4.15 -19.78
CA VAL A 132 -6.29 4.35 -18.63
C VAL A 132 -7.09 4.32 -17.32
N LEU A 133 -8.18 5.06 -17.23
CA LEU A 133 -9.03 5.08 -16.04
C LEU A 133 -9.63 3.70 -15.73
N GLY A 134 -10.13 2.99 -16.75
CA GLY A 134 -10.62 1.62 -16.60
C GLY A 134 -9.56 0.67 -16.05
N SER A 135 -8.30 0.81 -16.50
CA SER A 135 -7.16 0.02 -16.02
C SER A 135 -6.84 0.31 -14.55
N VAL A 136 -6.88 1.59 -14.15
CA VAL A 136 -6.67 2.00 -12.75
C VAL A 136 -7.78 1.47 -11.85
N VAL A 137 -9.05 1.57 -12.28
CA VAL A 137 -10.20 1.05 -11.53
C VAL A 137 -10.11 -0.47 -11.35
N ALA A 138 -9.78 -1.21 -12.42
CA ALA A 138 -9.60 -2.65 -12.35
C ALA A 138 -8.50 -3.04 -11.34
N LEU A 139 -7.38 -2.33 -11.35
CA LEU A 139 -6.28 -2.57 -10.42
C LEU A 139 -6.63 -2.20 -8.98
N LEU A 140 -7.41 -1.14 -8.77
CA LEU A 140 -7.92 -0.76 -7.46
C LEU A 140 -8.87 -1.83 -6.90
N CYS A 141 -9.80 -2.34 -7.71
CA CYS A 141 -10.68 -3.45 -7.33
C CYS A 141 -9.87 -4.69 -6.95
N TYR A 142 -8.87 -5.05 -7.76
CA TYR A 142 -7.95 -6.14 -7.44
C TYR A 142 -7.22 -5.91 -6.12
N TRP A 143 -6.70 -4.70 -5.88
CA TRP A 143 -6.01 -4.36 -4.64
C TRP A 143 -6.90 -4.50 -3.41
N LEU A 144 -8.16 -4.06 -3.48
CA LEU A 144 -9.12 -4.21 -2.38
C LEU A 144 -9.40 -5.68 -2.06
N VAL A 145 -9.58 -6.52 -3.08
CA VAL A 145 -9.77 -7.96 -2.91
C VAL A 145 -8.51 -8.60 -2.32
N LEU A 146 -7.32 -8.19 -2.76
CA LEU A 146 -6.05 -8.65 -2.20
C LEU A 146 -5.90 -8.24 -0.74
N CYS A 147 -6.20 -6.99 -0.38
CA CYS A 147 -6.19 -6.50 1.00
C CYS A 147 -7.12 -7.33 1.89
N TRP A 148 -8.33 -7.62 1.41
CA TRP A 148 -9.29 -8.47 2.13
C TRP A 148 -8.75 -9.88 2.35
N PHE A 149 -8.20 -10.50 1.31
CA PHE A 149 -7.59 -11.83 1.40
C PHE A 149 -6.42 -11.85 2.39
N MET A 150 -5.52 -10.87 2.28
CA MET A 150 -4.34 -10.77 3.13
C MET A 150 -4.72 -10.52 4.59
N ALA A 151 -5.70 -9.66 4.87
CA ALA A 151 -6.20 -9.44 6.22
C ALA A 151 -6.81 -10.73 6.79
N ARG A 152 -7.70 -11.38 6.02
CA ARG A 152 -8.37 -12.62 6.42
C ARG A 152 -7.37 -13.74 6.73
N ARG A 153 -6.42 -14.00 5.84
CA ARG A 153 -5.48 -15.13 5.94
C ARG A 153 -4.26 -14.82 6.80
N GLY A 154 -3.75 -13.58 6.74
CA GLY A 154 -2.59 -13.14 7.50
C GLY A 154 -2.89 -12.99 8.99
N LEU A 155 -4.05 -12.42 9.34
CA LEU A 155 -4.47 -12.24 10.74
C LEU A 155 -5.41 -13.36 11.24
N GLN A 156 -5.76 -14.33 10.38
CA GLN A 156 -6.66 -15.44 10.72
C GLN A 156 -8.00 -14.97 11.33
N ILE A 157 -8.60 -13.98 10.68
CA ILE A 157 -9.89 -13.39 11.06
C ILE A 157 -11.02 -13.86 10.14
N SER A 158 -12.28 -13.68 10.57
CA SER A 158 -13.45 -14.02 9.75
C SER A 158 -13.60 -13.07 8.56
N GLY A 159 -14.32 -13.52 7.52
CA GLY A 159 -14.57 -12.71 6.32
C GLY A 159 -15.15 -11.32 6.59
N PRO A 160 -16.19 -11.18 7.43
CA PRO A 160 -16.75 -9.87 7.79
C PRO A 160 -15.75 -8.96 8.51
N LYS A 161 -14.94 -9.51 9.42
CA LYS A 161 -13.86 -8.75 10.09
C LYS A 161 -12.83 -8.25 9.09
N ALA A 162 -12.48 -9.07 8.09
CA ALA A 162 -11.58 -8.65 7.03
C ALA A 162 -12.17 -7.54 6.14
N VAL A 163 -13.49 -7.53 5.89
CA VAL A 163 -14.14 -6.42 5.18
C VAL A 163 -14.05 -5.14 6.00
N LEU A 164 -14.44 -5.19 7.29
CA LEU A 164 -14.32 -4.05 8.20
C LEU A 164 -12.88 -3.53 8.26
N PHE A 165 -11.91 -4.44 8.31
CA PHE A 165 -10.49 -4.11 8.33
C PHE A 165 -10.07 -3.30 7.10
N VAL A 166 -10.44 -3.74 5.90
CA VAL A 166 -10.13 -3.03 4.65
C VAL A 166 -10.80 -1.65 4.62
N LEU A 167 -12.06 -1.56 5.06
CA LEU A 167 -12.78 -0.30 5.12
C LEU A 167 -12.09 0.68 6.08
N VAL A 168 -11.82 0.27 7.33
CA VAL A 168 -11.16 1.12 8.33
C VAL A 168 -9.79 1.58 7.83
N MET A 169 -9.01 0.69 7.22
CA MET A 169 -7.69 1.07 6.69
C MET A 169 -7.79 2.11 5.56
N ASN A 170 -8.67 1.90 4.59
CA ASN A 170 -8.75 2.80 3.43
C ASN A 170 -9.41 4.14 3.82
N PHE A 171 -10.55 4.11 4.49
CA PHE A 171 -11.26 5.32 4.91
C PHE A 171 -10.51 6.06 6.01
N GLY A 172 -9.95 5.35 7.00
CA GLY A 172 -9.15 5.96 8.05
C GLY A 172 -7.92 6.68 7.48
N THR A 173 -7.22 6.05 6.54
CA THR A 173 -6.07 6.69 5.86
C THR A 173 -6.53 7.89 5.03
N ALA A 174 -7.62 7.77 4.28
CA ALA A 174 -8.15 8.88 3.49
C ALA A 174 -8.54 10.08 4.36
N VAL A 175 -9.22 9.85 5.50
CA VAL A 175 -9.59 10.90 6.45
C VAL A 175 -8.35 11.58 7.04
N LEU A 176 -7.30 10.83 7.40
CA LEU A 176 -6.07 11.42 7.95
C LEU A 176 -5.33 12.29 6.92
N VAL A 177 -5.35 11.92 5.65
CA VAL A 177 -4.60 12.62 4.59
C VAL A 177 -5.39 13.79 3.98
N VAL A 178 -6.70 13.61 3.76
CA VAL A 178 -7.56 14.58 3.07
C VAL A 178 -8.31 15.48 4.05
N GLY A 179 -8.66 14.96 5.22
CA GLY A 179 -9.43 15.67 6.25
C GLY A 179 -8.85 17.05 6.62
N PRO A 180 -7.53 17.16 6.93
CA PRO A 180 -6.93 18.46 7.23
C PRO A 180 -7.06 19.47 6.08
N ARG A 181 -6.92 19.02 4.83
CA ARG A 181 -7.03 19.90 3.65
C ARG A 181 -8.47 20.39 3.44
N VAL A 182 -9.45 19.52 3.64
CA VAL A 182 -10.88 19.88 3.54
C VAL A 182 -11.28 20.85 4.64
N LEU A 183 -10.88 20.59 5.89
CA LEU A 183 -11.18 21.45 7.03
C LEU A 183 -10.61 22.86 6.82
N LEU A 184 -9.36 22.97 6.36
CA LEU A 184 -8.72 24.25 6.06
C LEU A 184 -9.39 24.99 4.90
N ALA A 185 -9.94 24.26 3.92
CA ALA A 185 -10.68 24.87 2.81
C ALA A 185 -12.05 25.41 3.25
N THR A 186 -12.72 24.78 4.23
CA THR A 186 -14.01 25.22 4.76
C THR A 186 -13.92 26.38 5.76
N LEU A 187 -12.73 26.65 6.30
CA LEU A 187 -12.48 27.75 7.25
C LEU A 187 -11.97 29.04 6.57
N ARG A 188 -11.89 29.06 5.24
CA ARG A 188 -11.59 30.24 4.41
C ARG A 188 -12.86 30.78 3.80
#